data_AF-A0A395STI9-F1
#
_entry.id   AF-A0A395STI9-F1
#
_cell.length_a   1.000
_cell.length_b   1.000
_cell.length_c   1.000
_cell.angle_alpha   90.00
_cell.angle_beta   90.00
_cell.angle_gamma   90.00
#
_symmetry.space_group_name_H-M   'P 1'
#
loop_
_entity.id
_entity.type
_entity.pdbx_description
1 polymer ?
#
loop_
_entity_poly.entity_id
_entity_poly.type
_entity_poly.pdbx_seq_one_letter_code
_entity_poly.pdbx_strand_id
1 'polypeptide(L)'
;MRLINTKTFELHEFFSENTPPYAILSHAWGDQEVTFQDWQNRQQVTQRDGYTKIVKACSEALNRNLEWLWVDTNCIDKSSSAELSEAINSMFAYYQKSEICFAYLVDVPTAKEDPDVLNIQIEKSRWFTRGWTLQELIAPKSLIFYAADWSAIGRKDKFALVSIITNIDAMYLSGESSIHEASVAKRMSWLAKRTTTRAEDMAYCMLGIFGINMPLLYGEGKTAFFRLQQEIIKTSNDHTIFCWGWNEDVPKNWASFLAPWPTTFEGAGKFRVLESDDISVFSMSNAGLSIQLPIDPELQKDPPAINMWLVKLQATSYQKYQRSQRAVCIRVVGCRVGDLFYVARFPYPPQPMGVSANFNQVLRKSPLLVMNKLSYGRLHGNQGMNKGFYHGGLLRFVIVGTWAVGLAEWYCATSYGCSCEPDQTGHEFEFRLHDKGKWWAAVIMGKIETHPQTRICILLGGKLTYGSQGISVRLMTAQWDCPRLSQGDKVDIALQQWMQQIKMSDHIILPVAFESTLGIGVSLRESGGNDRHTYNLCLYKDQFGSSV
;
A
#
# COMPACT_ATOMS: atom_id res chain seq x y z
N MET A 1 -31.31 9.50 -17.44
CA MET A 1 -31.08 8.04 -17.21
C MET A 1 -32.08 7.25 -18.02
N ARG A 2 -31.67 6.16 -18.68
CA ARG A 2 -32.58 5.24 -19.37
C ARG A 2 -32.88 3.99 -18.55
N LEU A 3 -34.11 3.51 -18.62
CA LEU A 3 -34.61 2.31 -17.93
C LEU A 3 -35.34 1.40 -18.92
N ILE A 4 -35.26 0.10 -18.67
CA ILE A 4 -35.98 -0.94 -19.42
C ILE A 4 -37.34 -1.11 -18.74
N ASN A 5 -38.43 -1.01 -19.51
CA ASN A 5 -39.74 -1.46 -19.04
C ASN A 5 -39.72 -2.99 -18.93
N THR A 6 -39.98 -3.53 -17.74
CA THR A 6 -39.80 -4.95 -17.45
C THR A 6 -40.85 -5.85 -18.12
N LYS A 7 -41.95 -5.28 -18.65
CA LYS A 7 -43.00 -5.99 -19.38
C LYS A 7 -42.79 -5.94 -20.89
N THR A 8 -42.47 -4.77 -21.44
CA THR A 8 -42.36 -4.55 -22.90
C THR A 8 -40.93 -4.70 -23.42
N PHE A 9 -39.93 -4.64 -22.53
CA PHE A 9 -38.50 -4.57 -22.82
C PHE A 9 -38.06 -3.31 -23.59
N GLU A 10 -38.93 -2.31 -23.70
CA GLU A 10 -38.61 -1.03 -24.33
C GLU A 10 -37.78 -0.14 -23.40
N LEU A 11 -36.88 0.66 -24.01
CA LEU A 11 -36.06 1.63 -23.28
C LEU A 11 -36.80 2.97 -23.21
N HIS A 12 -36.90 3.53 -22.01
CA HIS A 12 -37.48 4.84 -21.76
C HIS A 12 -36.47 5.73 -21.05
N GLU A 13 -36.45 7.00 -21.43
CA GLU A 13 -35.58 8.00 -20.82
C GLU A 13 -36.32 8.81 -19.75
N PHE A 14 -35.67 8.98 -18.62
CA PHE A 14 -36.15 9.74 -17.48
C PHE A 14 -35.12 10.77 -17.04
N PHE A 15 -35.62 11.94 -16.66
CA PHE A 15 -34.80 13.07 -16.22
C PHE A 15 -35.04 13.35 -14.74
N SER A 16 -33.95 13.42 -13.98
CA SER A 16 -33.88 13.82 -12.56
C SER A 16 -35.07 13.37 -11.70
N GLU A 17 -36.01 14.27 -11.41
CA GLU A 17 -37.13 14.09 -10.47
C GLU A 17 -38.21 13.12 -10.97
N ASN A 18 -38.28 12.88 -12.27
CA ASN A 18 -39.29 12.01 -12.89
C ASN A 18 -38.84 10.54 -12.97
N THR A 19 -37.73 10.19 -12.32
CA THR A 19 -37.23 8.81 -12.32
C THR A 19 -38.13 7.94 -11.46
N PRO A 20 -38.86 6.95 -12.02
CA PRO A 20 -39.72 6.06 -11.25
C PRO A 20 -38.89 5.09 -10.40
N PRO A 21 -39.47 4.41 -9.40
CA PRO A 21 -38.79 3.32 -8.69
C PRO A 21 -38.33 2.21 -9.65
N TYR A 22 -37.10 1.73 -9.48
CA TYR A 22 -36.48 0.76 -10.39
C TYR A 22 -35.60 -0.25 -9.64
N ALA A 23 -35.48 -1.45 -10.22
CA ALA A 23 -34.43 -2.40 -9.90
C ALA A 23 -33.16 -2.08 -10.70
N ILE A 24 -32.00 -2.52 -10.22
CA ILE A 24 -30.72 -2.38 -10.92
C ILE A 24 -29.98 -3.71 -10.99
N LEU A 25 -29.37 -4.02 -12.12
CA LEU A 25 -28.54 -5.22 -12.30
C LEU A 25 -27.06 -4.88 -12.16
N SER A 26 -26.38 -5.59 -11.27
CA SER A 26 -24.94 -5.58 -11.10
C SER A 26 -24.37 -6.91 -11.60
N HIS A 27 -23.31 -6.87 -12.40
CA HIS A 27 -22.70 -8.09 -12.94
C HIS A 27 -21.27 -7.86 -13.43
N ALA A 28 -20.46 -8.93 -13.44
CA ALA A 28 -19.20 -8.93 -14.15
C ALA A 28 -19.47 -9.28 -15.62
N TRP A 29 -19.36 -8.30 -16.53
CA TRP A 29 -19.48 -8.51 -17.99
C TRP A 29 -18.79 -9.80 -18.47
N GLY A 30 -19.52 -10.56 -19.27
CA GLY A 30 -19.02 -11.69 -20.05
C GLY A 30 -18.79 -11.33 -21.53
N ASP A 31 -18.57 -12.34 -22.37
CA ASP A 31 -18.26 -12.14 -23.79
C ASP A 31 -19.50 -11.87 -24.65
N GLN A 32 -20.69 -12.25 -24.16
CA GLN A 32 -21.96 -12.16 -24.88
C GLN A 32 -22.90 -11.09 -24.30
N GLU A 33 -22.35 -9.98 -23.82
CA GLU A 33 -23.14 -8.85 -23.34
C GLU A 33 -23.96 -8.20 -24.47
N VAL A 34 -25.07 -7.57 -24.08
CA VAL A 34 -25.97 -6.90 -25.01
C VAL A 34 -25.81 -5.40 -24.84
N THR A 35 -25.37 -4.73 -25.90
CA THR A 35 -25.20 -3.27 -25.92
C THR A 35 -26.53 -2.54 -26.07
N PHE A 36 -26.50 -1.21 -25.95
CA PHE A 36 -27.67 -0.37 -26.25
C PHE A 36 -28.19 -0.60 -27.68
N GLN A 37 -27.28 -0.64 -28.65
CA GLN A 37 -27.57 -0.84 -30.08
C GLN A 37 -28.16 -2.22 -30.35
N ASP A 38 -27.59 -3.25 -29.72
CA ASP A 38 -28.12 -4.62 -29.80
C ASP A 38 -29.54 -4.69 -29.21
N TRP A 39 -29.81 -3.98 -28.10
CA TRP A 39 -31.11 -3.99 -27.43
C TRP A 39 -32.21 -3.34 -28.27
N GLN A 40 -31.89 -2.30 -29.05
CA GLN A 40 -32.81 -1.71 -30.02
C GLN A 40 -33.24 -2.72 -31.09
N ASN A 41 -32.36 -3.65 -31.47
CA ASN A 41 -32.61 -4.72 -32.44
C ASN A 41 -32.68 -6.11 -31.77
N ARG A 42 -33.33 -6.20 -30.59
CA ARG A 42 -33.31 -7.36 -29.69
C ARG A 42 -33.56 -8.73 -30.33
N GLN A 43 -34.34 -8.81 -31.42
CA GLN A 43 -34.63 -10.06 -32.12
C GLN A 43 -33.37 -10.80 -32.59
N GLN A 44 -32.28 -10.07 -32.88
CA GLN A 44 -31.02 -10.64 -33.37
C GLN A 44 -30.10 -11.16 -32.26
N VAL A 45 -30.38 -10.84 -31.00
CA VAL A 45 -29.50 -11.14 -29.86
C VAL A 45 -30.16 -12.02 -28.80
N THR A 46 -31.33 -12.58 -29.10
CA THR A 46 -32.11 -13.43 -28.18
C THR A 46 -31.35 -14.68 -27.72
N GLN A 47 -30.39 -15.16 -28.52
CA GLN A 47 -29.56 -16.33 -28.21
C GLN A 47 -28.35 -16.00 -27.34
N ARG A 48 -28.04 -14.72 -27.10
CA ARG A 48 -26.88 -14.32 -26.28
C ARG A 48 -27.19 -14.49 -24.80
N ASP A 49 -26.21 -14.98 -24.04
CA ASP A 49 -26.36 -15.16 -22.59
C ASP A 49 -26.68 -13.83 -21.87
N GLY A 50 -26.10 -12.72 -22.35
CA GLY A 50 -26.40 -11.38 -21.83
C GLY A 50 -27.87 -10.99 -21.98
N TYR A 51 -28.54 -11.41 -23.06
CA TYR A 51 -29.96 -11.15 -23.27
C TYR A 51 -30.80 -11.93 -22.27
N THR A 52 -30.56 -13.23 -22.15
CA THR A 52 -31.26 -14.11 -21.21
C THR A 52 -31.14 -13.61 -19.77
N LYS A 53 -29.93 -13.18 -19.37
CA LYS A 53 -29.67 -12.56 -18.06
C LYS A 53 -30.55 -11.32 -17.84
N ILE A 54 -30.61 -10.40 -18.79
CA ILE A 54 -31.42 -9.16 -18.64
C ILE A 54 -32.92 -9.50 -18.57
N VAL A 55 -33.40 -10.42 -19.40
CA VAL A 55 -34.81 -10.87 -19.35
C VAL A 55 -35.16 -11.48 -17.99
N LYS A 56 -34.31 -12.35 -17.45
CA LYS A 56 -34.51 -12.89 -16.10
C LYS A 56 -34.46 -11.82 -15.02
N ALA A 57 -33.59 -10.82 -15.15
CA ALA A 57 -33.56 -9.66 -14.27
C ALA A 57 -34.88 -8.86 -14.32
N CYS A 58 -35.47 -8.68 -15.51
CA CYS A 58 -36.79 -8.06 -15.66
C CYS A 58 -37.88 -8.90 -14.98
N SER A 59 -37.84 -10.23 -15.11
CA SER A 59 -38.77 -11.13 -14.41
C SER A 59 -38.65 -11.00 -12.88
N GLU A 60 -37.42 -10.95 -12.35
CA GLU A 60 -37.18 -10.75 -10.91
C GLU A 60 -37.66 -9.37 -10.42
N ALA A 61 -37.50 -8.32 -11.24
CA ALA A 61 -38.03 -7.00 -10.96
C ALA A 61 -39.57 -7.02 -10.92
N LEU A 62 -40.22 -7.67 -11.90
CA LEU A 62 -41.68 -7.82 -11.94
C LEU A 62 -42.23 -8.58 -10.74
N ASN A 63 -41.56 -9.66 -10.32
CA ASN A 63 -41.94 -10.42 -9.12
C ASN A 63 -41.92 -9.57 -7.84
N ARG A 64 -41.24 -8.42 -7.88
CA ARG A 64 -41.13 -7.44 -6.79
C ARG A 64 -41.95 -6.18 -7.05
N ASN A 65 -42.85 -6.20 -8.05
CA ASN A 65 -43.67 -5.07 -8.49
C ASN A 65 -42.88 -3.85 -8.98
N LEU A 66 -41.69 -4.07 -9.55
CA LEU A 66 -40.89 -3.01 -10.17
C LEU A 66 -41.05 -3.08 -11.69
N GLU A 67 -41.61 -2.01 -12.26
CA GLU A 67 -41.85 -1.88 -13.70
C GLU A 67 -40.57 -1.50 -14.48
N TRP A 68 -39.54 -1.04 -13.77
CA TRP A 68 -38.34 -0.50 -14.39
C TRP A 68 -37.08 -1.22 -13.92
N LEU A 69 -36.18 -1.51 -14.87
CA LEU A 69 -34.87 -2.10 -14.62
C LEU A 69 -33.77 -1.23 -15.26
N TRP A 70 -32.67 -1.02 -14.55
CA TRP A 70 -31.45 -0.45 -15.10
C TRP A 70 -30.36 -1.50 -15.25
N VAL A 71 -29.67 -1.51 -16.40
CA VAL A 71 -28.48 -2.33 -16.65
C VAL A 71 -27.45 -1.49 -17.43
N ASP A 72 -26.22 -1.41 -16.93
CA ASP A 72 -25.17 -0.57 -17.50
C ASP A 72 -24.82 -0.92 -18.96
N THR A 73 -24.97 -2.19 -19.37
CA THR A 73 -24.62 -2.67 -20.71
C THR A 73 -25.51 -2.09 -21.80
N ASN A 74 -26.82 -1.94 -21.56
CA ASN A 74 -27.80 -1.48 -22.55
C ASN A 74 -28.55 -0.18 -22.18
N CYS A 75 -28.55 0.25 -20.92
CA CYS A 75 -29.13 1.54 -20.52
C CYS A 75 -28.19 2.73 -20.76
N ILE A 76 -26.92 2.47 -21.09
CA ILE A 76 -25.94 3.51 -21.43
C ILE A 76 -25.51 3.34 -22.88
N ASP A 77 -25.67 4.38 -23.70
CA ASP A 77 -25.05 4.42 -25.02
C ASP A 77 -23.55 4.75 -24.89
N LYS A 78 -22.72 3.72 -24.94
CA LYS A 78 -21.27 3.85 -24.83
C LYS A 78 -20.61 4.43 -26.09
N SER A 79 -21.36 4.59 -27.19
CA SER A 79 -20.88 5.28 -28.39
C SER A 79 -20.94 6.81 -28.23
N SER A 80 -21.78 7.30 -27.32
CA SER A 80 -21.85 8.71 -26.92
C SER A 80 -20.89 9.00 -25.76
N SER A 81 -19.79 9.68 -26.04
CA SER A 81 -18.81 10.05 -25.01
C SER A 81 -19.38 10.97 -23.93
N ALA A 82 -20.34 11.84 -24.31
CA ALA A 82 -21.04 12.72 -23.39
C ALA A 82 -21.89 11.92 -22.41
N GLU A 83 -22.70 10.99 -22.93
CA GLU A 83 -23.55 10.15 -22.09
C GLU A 83 -22.73 9.20 -21.22
N LEU A 84 -21.69 8.56 -21.76
CA LEU A 84 -20.79 7.71 -20.99
C LEU A 84 -20.17 8.49 -19.81
N SER A 85 -19.77 9.74 -20.06
CA SER A 85 -19.20 10.60 -19.02
C SER A 85 -20.22 10.97 -17.95
N GLU A 86 -21.44 11.33 -18.33
CA GLU A 86 -22.53 11.61 -17.40
C GLU A 86 -22.88 10.38 -16.56
N ALA A 87 -23.01 9.22 -17.21
CA ALA A 87 -23.38 7.97 -16.56
C ALA A 87 -22.31 7.51 -15.56
N ILE A 88 -21.02 7.61 -15.89
CA ILE A 88 -19.93 7.24 -14.97
C ILE A 88 -19.92 8.14 -13.72
N ASN A 89 -20.06 9.47 -13.89
CA ASN A 89 -20.13 10.38 -12.74
C ASN A 89 -21.41 10.19 -11.91
N SER A 90 -22.48 9.63 -12.52
CA SER A 90 -23.77 9.40 -11.86
C SER A 90 -23.97 7.97 -11.33
N MET A 91 -23.07 7.05 -11.64
CA MET A 91 -23.31 5.61 -11.48
C MET A 91 -23.58 5.22 -10.02
N PHE A 92 -22.78 5.75 -9.09
CA PHE A 92 -23.02 5.53 -7.67
C PHE A 92 -24.41 5.99 -7.22
N ALA A 93 -24.88 7.15 -7.72
CA ALA A 93 -26.21 7.64 -7.43
C ALA A 93 -27.30 6.75 -8.04
N TYR A 94 -27.08 6.17 -9.22
CA TYR A 94 -28.01 5.21 -9.83
C TYR A 94 -28.13 3.93 -9.00
N TYR A 95 -27.03 3.41 -8.47
CA TYR A 95 -27.08 2.27 -7.55
C TYR A 95 -27.72 2.64 -6.21
N GLN A 96 -27.39 3.81 -5.65
CA GLN A 96 -27.92 4.27 -4.37
C GLN A 96 -29.43 4.52 -4.38
N LYS A 97 -29.97 5.04 -5.50
CA LYS A 97 -31.40 5.35 -5.67
C LYS A 97 -32.25 4.16 -6.12
N SER A 98 -31.63 3.04 -6.49
CA SER A 98 -32.38 1.82 -6.83
C SER A 98 -33.13 1.26 -5.61
N GLU A 99 -34.31 0.69 -5.85
CA GLU A 99 -35.08 0.00 -4.80
C GLU A 99 -34.39 -1.30 -4.39
N ILE A 100 -33.79 -1.98 -5.38
CA ILE A 100 -33.06 -3.22 -5.17
C ILE A 100 -31.99 -3.42 -6.24
N CYS A 101 -30.83 -3.89 -5.82
CA CYS A 101 -29.76 -4.35 -6.69
C CYS A 101 -29.73 -5.89 -6.76
N PHE A 102 -29.74 -6.42 -7.96
CA PHE A 102 -29.49 -7.83 -8.24
C PHE A 102 -28.02 -8.00 -8.60
N ALA A 103 -27.22 -8.61 -7.72
CA ALA A 103 -25.83 -8.95 -8.02
C ALA A 103 -25.76 -10.35 -8.61
N TYR A 104 -25.58 -10.43 -9.92
CA TYR A 104 -25.56 -11.69 -10.66
C TYR A 104 -24.14 -12.25 -10.76
N LEU A 105 -23.92 -13.40 -10.11
CA LEU A 105 -22.65 -14.13 -10.07
C LEU A 105 -22.67 -15.25 -11.12
N VAL A 106 -22.27 -14.92 -12.35
CA VAL A 106 -22.30 -15.85 -13.50
C VAL A 106 -21.43 -17.10 -13.31
N ASP A 107 -20.42 -17.01 -12.45
CA ASP A 107 -19.44 -18.07 -12.15
C ASP A 107 -19.78 -18.90 -10.91
N VAL A 108 -20.92 -18.61 -10.26
CA VAL A 108 -21.49 -19.45 -9.20
C VAL A 108 -22.67 -20.22 -9.80
N PRO A 109 -22.58 -21.54 -10.06
CA PRO A 109 -23.59 -22.26 -10.83
C PRO A 109 -24.99 -22.24 -10.20
N THR A 110 -25.09 -22.52 -8.90
CA THR A 110 -26.36 -22.57 -8.17
C THR A 110 -26.14 -22.31 -6.68
N ALA A 111 -27.13 -21.74 -6.00
CA ALA A 111 -27.16 -21.56 -4.55
C ALA A 111 -27.61 -22.81 -3.79
N LYS A 112 -27.96 -23.90 -4.49
CA LYS A 112 -28.42 -25.17 -3.91
C LYS A 112 -27.30 -26.15 -3.59
N GLU A 113 -26.06 -25.77 -3.83
CA GLU A 113 -24.88 -26.55 -3.45
C GLU A 113 -24.73 -26.66 -1.93
N ASP A 114 -23.87 -27.56 -1.49
CA ASP A 114 -23.40 -27.60 -0.11
C ASP A 114 -22.83 -26.23 0.32
N PRO A 115 -23.11 -25.73 1.54
CA PRO A 115 -22.68 -24.40 1.99
C PRO A 115 -21.18 -24.14 1.89
N ASP A 116 -20.32 -25.13 2.14
CA ASP A 116 -18.87 -24.94 2.07
C ASP A 116 -18.41 -24.80 0.62
N VAL A 117 -18.98 -25.59 -0.28
CA VAL A 117 -18.72 -25.51 -1.72
C VAL A 117 -19.19 -24.16 -2.28
N LEU A 118 -20.39 -23.73 -1.90
CA LEU A 118 -20.97 -22.46 -2.30
C LEU A 118 -20.10 -21.27 -1.84
N ASN A 119 -19.64 -21.28 -0.59
CA ASN A 119 -18.78 -20.22 -0.06
C ASN A 119 -17.46 -20.11 -0.83
N ILE A 120 -16.83 -21.23 -1.19
CA ILE A 120 -15.61 -21.27 -2.00
C ILE A 120 -15.85 -20.71 -3.41
N GLN A 121 -16.99 -21.03 -4.02
CA GLN A 121 -17.36 -20.51 -5.35
C GLN A 121 -17.60 -18.99 -5.31
N ILE A 122 -18.30 -18.50 -4.28
CA ILE A 122 -18.56 -17.08 -4.08
C ILE A 122 -17.25 -16.31 -3.86
N GLU A 123 -16.34 -16.81 -3.01
CA GLU A 123 -15.03 -16.19 -2.76
C GLU A 123 -14.20 -16.05 -4.03
N LYS A 124 -14.28 -17.04 -4.93
CA LYS A 124 -13.58 -17.04 -6.22
C LYS A 124 -14.30 -16.25 -7.31
N SER A 125 -15.50 -15.75 -7.06
CA SER A 125 -16.27 -15.07 -8.08
C SER A 125 -15.56 -13.80 -8.55
N ARG A 126 -15.47 -13.64 -9.88
CA ARG A 126 -14.93 -12.45 -10.54
C ARG A 126 -15.67 -11.18 -10.13
N TRP A 127 -16.92 -11.29 -9.69
CA TRP A 127 -17.68 -10.14 -9.23
C TRP A 127 -17.00 -9.43 -8.06
N PHE A 128 -16.36 -10.15 -7.12
CA PHE A 128 -15.66 -9.53 -5.99
C PHE A 128 -14.30 -8.93 -6.34
N THR A 129 -13.73 -9.30 -7.49
CA THR A 129 -12.41 -8.82 -7.93
C THR A 129 -12.50 -7.69 -8.97
N ARG A 130 -13.68 -7.35 -9.49
CA ARG A 130 -13.90 -6.23 -10.41
C ARG A 130 -13.88 -4.89 -9.68
N GLY A 131 -13.27 -3.86 -10.27
CA GLY A 131 -13.27 -2.50 -9.69
C GLY A 131 -14.68 -1.89 -9.56
N TRP A 132 -15.42 -1.86 -10.67
CA TRP A 132 -16.75 -1.25 -10.76
C TRP A 132 -17.77 -1.82 -9.77
N THR A 133 -17.74 -3.14 -9.52
CA THR A 133 -18.68 -3.80 -8.59
C THR A 133 -18.52 -3.36 -7.13
N LEU A 134 -17.45 -2.62 -6.79
CA LEU A 134 -17.28 -2.04 -5.46
C LEU A 134 -18.37 -1.01 -5.15
N GLN A 135 -18.62 -0.06 -6.06
CA GLN A 135 -19.70 0.90 -5.87
C GLN A 135 -21.07 0.23 -6.01
N GLU A 136 -21.18 -0.80 -6.85
CA GLU A 136 -22.41 -1.59 -7.03
C GLU A 136 -22.77 -2.38 -5.76
N LEU A 137 -21.76 -2.77 -4.96
CA LEU A 137 -21.94 -3.41 -3.65
C LEU A 137 -22.39 -2.41 -2.57
N ILE A 138 -21.66 -1.30 -2.48
CA ILE A 138 -21.75 -0.38 -1.35
C ILE A 138 -22.95 0.56 -1.49
N ALA A 139 -23.18 1.11 -2.69
CA ALA A 139 -24.15 2.18 -2.89
C ALA A 139 -25.62 1.77 -2.64
N PRO A 140 -26.12 0.61 -3.12
CA PRO A 140 -27.52 0.25 -2.93
C PRO A 140 -27.85 -0.02 -1.46
N LYS A 141 -29.04 0.39 -1.01
CA LYS A 141 -29.54 0.03 0.33
C LYS A 141 -29.90 -1.45 0.44
N SER A 142 -30.44 -2.03 -0.63
CA SER A 142 -30.86 -3.42 -0.70
C SER A 142 -30.16 -4.11 -1.86
N LEU A 143 -29.43 -5.19 -1.58
CA LEU A 143 -28.73 -5.99 -2.58
C LEU A 143 -28.93 -7.47 -2.29
N ILE A 144 -29.30 -8.23 -3.33
CA ILE A 144 -29.42 -9.70 -3.29
C ILE A 144 -28.45 -10.29 -4.32
N PHE A 145 -27.66 -11.26 -3.88
CA PHE A 145 -26.80 -12.06 -4.72
C PHE A 145 -27.61 -13.20 -5.35
N TYR A 146 -27.43 -13.41 -6.64
CA TYR A 146 -28.02 -14.49 -7.42
C TYR A 146 -26.93 -15.30 -8.11
N ALA A 147 -27.08 -16.62 -8.08
CA ALA A 147 -26.24 -17.55 -8.84
C ALA A 147 -26.61 -17.53 -10.34
N ALA A 148 -25.83 -18.22 -11.17
CA ALA A 148 -25.99 -18.28 -12.61
C ALA A 148 -27.38 -18.80 -13.04
N ASP A 149 -27.93 -19.77 -12.29
CA ASP A 149 -29.27 -20.32 -12.50
C ASP A 149 -30.41 -19.42 -11.99
N TRP A 150 -30.09 -18.26 -11.41
CA TRP A 150 -31.01 -17.31 -10.74
C TRP A 150 -31.60 -17.80 -9.41
N SER A 151 -31.00 -18.81 -8.79
CA SER A 151 -31.27 -19.10 -7.39
C SER A 151 -30.66 -18.01 -6.49
N ALA A 152 -31.43 -17.58 -5.49
CA ALA A 152 -31.01 -16.54 -4.56
C ALA A 152 -29.97 -17.10 -3.58
N ILE A 153 -28.79 -16.46 -3.52
CA ILE A 153 -27.71 -16.80 -2.59
C ILE A 153 -27.97 -16.15 -1.22
N GLY A 154 -28.28 -14.85 -1.22
CA GLY A 154 -28.49 -14.12 0.03
C GLY A 154 -28.42 -12.60 -0.13
N ARG A 155 -28.74 -11.88 0.94
CA ARG A 155 -28.65 -10.41 1.00
C ARG A 155 -27.30 -9.95 1.54
N LYS A 156 -26.80 -8.81 1.08
CA LYS A 156 -25.50 -8.27 1.54
C LYS A 156 -25.41 -8.02 3.05
N ASP A 157 -26.52 -7.61 3.69
CA ASP A 157 -26.59 -7.22 5.10
C ASP A 157 -26.60 -8.43 6.05
N LYS A 158 -26.95 -9.61 5.54
CA LYS A 158 -27.05 -10.85 6.33
C LYS A 158 -25.95 -11.85 6.01
N PHE A 159 -24.95 -11.44 5.21
CA PHE A 159 -23.96 -12.36 4.69
C PHE A 159 -22.55 -11.97 5.14
N ALA A 160 -22.13 -12.53 6.28
CA ALA A 160 -20.83 -12.27 6.90
C ALA A 160 -19.65 -12.51 5.95
N LEU A 161 -19.80 -13.45 5.01
CA LEU A 161 -18.81 -13.76 3.99
C LEU A 161 -18.44 -12.53 3.14
N VAL A 162 -19.39 -11.63 2.85
CA VAL A 162 -19.14 -10.42 2.05
C VAL A 162 -18.12 -9.52 2.73
N SER A 163 -18.25 -9.32 4.04
CA SER A 163 -17.29 -8.53 4.85
C SER A 163 -15.90 -9.14 4.81
N ILE A 164 -15.80 -10.47 4.89
CA ILE A 164 -14.53 -11.20 4.85
C ILE A 164 -13.85 -11.05 3.49
N ILE A 165 -14.56 -11.32 2.39
CA ILE A 165 -14.02 -11.25 1.02
C ILE A 165 -13.55 -9.83 0.70
N THR A 166 -14.35 -8.82 1.07
CA THR A 166 -14.14 -7.44 0.64
C THR A 166 -13.31 -6.61 1.61
N ASN A 167 -13.12 -7.09 2.84
CA ASN A 167 -12.52 -6.35 3.95
C ASN A 167 -13.26 -5.03 4.26
N ILE A 168 -14.57 -4.98 3.98
CA ILE A 168 -15.46 -3.86 4.31
C ILE A 168 -16.19 -4.20 5.60
N ASP A 169 -16.06 -3.33 6.62
CA ASP A 169 -16.74 -3.55 7.91
C ASP A 169 -18.27 -3.68 7.71
N ALA A 170 -18.89 -4.62 8.43
CA ALA A 170 -20.31 -4.96 8.26
C ALA A 170 -21.23 -3.74 8.41
N MET A 171 -20.89 -2.77 9.28
CA MET A 171 -21.66 -1.55 9.48
C MET A 171 -21.81 -0.68 8.22
N TYR A 172 -20.84 -0.71 7.30
CA TYR A 172 -20.93 -0.01 6.01
C TYR A 172 -21.73 -0.81 4.98
N LEU A 173 -21.72 -2.15 5.07
CA LEU A 173 -22.48 -3.02 4.19
C LEU A 173 -23.98 -3.02 4.55
N SER A 174 -24.32 -2.99 5.85
CA SER A 174 -25.70 -2.91 6.34
C SER A 174 -26.30 -1.50 6.22
N GLY A 175 -25.45 -0.47 6.08
CA GLY A 175 -25.88 0.93 6.04
C GLY A 175 -26.12 1.54 7.42
N GLU A 176 -25.70 0.87 8.50
CA GLU A 176 -25.70 1.41 9.86
C GLU A 176 -24.79 2.63 10.00
N SER A 177 -23.65 2.63 9.30
CA SER A 177 -22.73 3.76 9.22
C SER A 177 -22.62 4.26 7.78
N SER A 178 -22.55 5.57 7.63
CA SER A 178 -22.26 6.18 6.32
C SER A 178 -20.85 5.83 5.87
N ILE A 179 -20.65 5.48 4.60
CA ILE A 179 -19.32 5.24 4.05
C ILE A 179 -18.41 6.48 4.12
N HIS A 180 -18.99 7.68 4.25
CA HIS A 180 -18.24 8.92 4.39
C HIS A 180 -17.62 9.09 5.78
N GLU A 181 -18.06 8.32 6.78
CA GLU A 181 -17.41 8.22 8.10
C GLU A 181 -16.15 7.35 8.04
N ALA A 182 -15.98 6.55 6.98
CA ALA A 182 -14.74 5.82 6.75
C ALA A 182 -13.64 6.79 6.26
N SER A 183 -12.47 6.65 6.86
CA SER A 183 -11.27 7.38 6.44
C SER A 183 -10.93 7.13 4.96
N VAL A 184 -10.21 8.06 4.35
CA VAL A 184 -9.73 7.93 2.96
C VAL A 184 -8.93 6.65 2.79
N ALA A 185 -8.00 6.34 3.71
CA ALA A 185 -7.24 5.08 3.69
C ALA A 185 -8.16 3.84 3.67
N LYS A 186 -9.21 3.84 4.51
CA LYS A 186 -10.13 2.72 4.59
C LYS A 186 -10.93 2.55 3.30
N ARG A 187 -11.47 3.63 2.75
CA ARG A 187 -12.17 3.60 1.45
C ARG A 187 -11.25 3.15 0.31
N MET A 188 -10.00 3.61 0.27
CA MET A 188 -9.00 3.15 -0.70
C MET A 188 -8.69 1.66 -0.54
N SER A 189 -8.63 1.15 0.70
CA SER A 189 -8.33 -0.26 0.96
C SER A 189 -9.36 -1.23 0.39
N TRP A 190 -10.63 -0.80 0.24
CA TRP A 190 -11.70 -1.62 -0.36
C TRP A 190 -11.47 -1.91 -1.85
N LEU A 191 -10.63 -1.11 -2.51
CA LEU A 191 -10.25 -1.26 -3.91
C LEU A 191 -8.95 -2.06 -4.08
N ALA A 192 -8.14 -2.21 -3.04
CA ALA A 192 -6.76 -2.69 -3.15
C ALA A 192 -6.60 -4.08 -3.79
N LYS A 193 -7.60 -4.96 -3.67
CA LYS A 193 -7.62 -6.31 -4.24
C LYS A 193 -8.43 -6.43 -5.53
N ARG A 194 -8.88 -5.32 -6.09
CA ARG A 194 -9.73 -5.28 -7.29
C ARG A 194 -8.92 -4.92 -8.52
N THR A 195 -9.46 -5.28 -9.68
CA THR A 195 -8.85 -5.17 -11.00
C THR A 195 -9.85 -4.57 -11.99
N THR A 196 -9.34 -3.87 -13.00
CA THR A 196 -10.13 -3.27 -14.08
C THR A 196 -9.48 -3.58 -15.42
N THR A 197 -10.29 -3.64 -16.49
CA THR A 197 -9.79 -3.88 -17.84
C THR A 197 -8.97 -2.69 -18.35
N ARG A 198 -9.48 -1.47 -18.15
CA ARG A 198 -8.74 -0.22 -18.40
C ARG A 198 -8.12 0.25 -17.09
N ALA A 199 -6.87 0.70 -17.13
CA ALA A 199 -6.17 1.11 -15.91
C ALA A 199 -6.86 2.32 -15.25
N GLU A 200 -7.30 3.30 -16.03
CA GLU A 200 -7.97 4.51 -15.56
C GLU A 200 -9.30 4.24 -14.84
N ASP A 201 -10.01 3.15 -15.18
CA ASP A 201 -11.26 2.77 -14.50
C ASP A 201 -11.05 2.48 -13.01
N MET A 202 -9.82 2.13 -12.60
CA MET A 202 -9.47 1.96 -11.19
C MET A 202 -9.68 3.25 -10.39
N ALA A 203 -9.50 4.41 -11.02
CA ALA A 203 -9.82 5.68 -10.42
C ALA A 203 -11.32 6.00 -10.56
N TYR A 204 -11.89 5.77 -11.75
CA TYR A 204 -13.26 6.18 -12.05
C TYR A 204 -14.31 5.41 -11.25
N CYS A 205 -14.07 4.14 -10.90
CA CYS A 205 -14.97 3.37 -10.04
C CYS A 205 -15.04 3.86 -8.59
N MET A 206 -14.17 4.79 -8.19
CA MET A 206 -14.15 5.39 -6.84
C MET A 206 -14.81 6.76 -6.76
N LEU A 207 -15.20 7.36 -7.88
CA LEU A 207 -15.71 8.74 -7.92
C LEU A 207 -16.89 8.94 -6.97
N GLY A 208 -17.91 8.08 -7.05
CA GLY A 208 -19.06 8.17 -6.15
C GLY A 208 -18.76 7.82 -4.69
N ILE A 209 -17.82 6.91 -4.43
CA ILE A 209 -17.39 6.54 -3.07
C ILE A 209 -16.72 7.74 -2.37
N PHE A 210 -16.01 8.57 -3.13
CA PHE A 210 -15.40 9.80 -2.63
C PHE A 210 -16.26 11.06 -2.82
N GLY A 211 -17.37 10.99 -3.55
CA GLY A 211 -18.20 12.15 -3.88
C GLY A 211 -17.46 13.16 -4.78
N ILE A 212 -16.68 12.66 -5.74
CA ILE A 212 -15.84 13.46 -6.63
C ILE A 212 -16.37 13.40 -8.05
N ASN A 213 -16.31 14.54 -8.74
CA ASN A 213 -16.51 14.63 -10.18
C ASN A 213 -15.21 15.07 -10.84
N MET A 214 -14.79 14.39 -11.91
CA MET A 214 -13.62 14.77 -12.70
C MET A 214 -13.74 14.31 -14.16
N PRO A 215 -13.09 15.01 -15.11
CA PRO A 215 -13.11 14.60 -16.52
C PRO A 215 -12.53 13.19 -16.73
N LEU A 216 -13.24 12.37 -17.52
CA LEU A 216 -12.80 11.03 -17.90
C LEU A 216 -11.91 11.11 -19.14
N LEU A 217 -10.64 10.77 -18.99
CA LEU A 217 -9.63 10.80 -20.04
C LEU A 217 -9.12 9.38 -20.30
N TYR A 218 -9.88 8.61 -21.08
CA TYR A 218 -9.46 7.27 -21.48
C TYR A 218 -8.13 7.30 -22.26
N GLY A 219 -7.18 6.46 -21.84
CA GLY A 219 -5.79 6.47 -22.30
C GLY A 219 -4.79 7.14 -21.34
N GLU A 220 -5.23 7.77 -20.24
CA GLU A 220 -4.32 8.37 -19.25
C GLU A 220 -3.66 7.36 -18.30
N GLY A 221 -4.14 6.11 -18.30
CA GLY A 221 -3.59 5.01 -17.52
C GLY A 221 -3.59 5.28 -16.01
N LYS A 222 -2.48 4.93 -15.33
CA LYS A 222 -2.36 5.10 -13.87
C LYS A 222 -2.39 6.57 -13.40
N THR A 223 -2.24 7.53 -14.31
CA THR A 223 -2.37 8.97 -14.00
C THR A 223 -3.78 9.32 -13.51
N ALA A 224 -4.82 8.58 -13.92
CA ALA A 224 -6.17 8.79 -13.41
C ALA A 224 -6.23 8.65 -11.89
N PHE A 225 -5.50 7.68 -11.32
CA PHE A 225 -5.46 7.46 -9.87
C PHE A 225 -4.74 8.58 -9.12
N PHE A 226 -3.76 9.23 -9.76
CA PHE A 226 -3.15 10.47 -9.25
C PHE A 226 -4.16 11.59 -9.18
N ARG A 227 -4.89 11.81 -10.28
CA ARG A 227 -5.90 12.87 -10.34
C ARG A 227 -7.01 12.65 -9.32
N LEU A 228 -7.48 11.41 -9.14
CA LEU A 228 -8.43 11.07 -8.09
C LEU A 228 -7.93 11.54 -6.71
N GLN A 229 -6.69 11.20 -6.35
CA GLN A 229 -6.11 11.67 -5.08
C GLN A 229 -6.03 13.20 -5.02
N GLN A 230 -5.67 13.88 -6.11
CA GLN A 230 -5.65 15.35 -6.15
C GLN A 230 -7.04 15.96 -5.93
N GLU A 231 -8.10 15.36 -6.50
CA GLU A 231 -9.47 15.82 -6.27
C GLU A 231 -9.93 15.55 -4.82
N ILE A 232 -9.54 14.42 -4.22
CA ILE A 232 -9.81 14.14 -2.79
C ILE A 232 -9.18 15.23 -1.91
N ILE A 233 -7.94 15.63 -2.21
CA ILE A 233 -7.21 16.64 -1.44
C ILE A 233 -7.88 18.02 -1.50
N LYS A 234 -8.58 18.33 -2.59
CA LYS A 234 -9.29 19.63 -2.70
C LYS A 234 -10.49 19.72 -1.76
N THR A 235 -11.05 18.58 -1.34
CA THR A 235 -12.31 18.54 -0.57
C THR A 235 -12.17 17.87 0.79
N SER A 236 -10.98 17.36 1.15
CA SER A 236 -10.75 16.61 2.38
C SER A 236 -9.41 16.95 3.03
N ASN A 237 -9.43 17.14 4.36
CA ASN A 237 -8.24 17.26 5.20
C ASN A 237 -7.87 15.92 5.87
N ASP A 238 -8.32 14.78 5.35
CA ASP A 238 -8.03 13.47 5.91
C ASP A 238 -6.60 13.01 5.58
N HIS A 239 -5.70 13.10 6.56
CA HIS A 239 -4.29 12.70 6.40
C HIS A 239 -4.10 11.20 6.14
N THR A 240 -5.13 10.38 6.34
CA THR A 240 -5.03 8.95 6.03
C THR A 240 -4.84 8.67 4.55
N ILE A 241 -5.07 9.65 3.65
CA ILE A 241 -4.65 9.54 2.24
C ILE A 241 -3.14 9.23 2.08
N PHE A 242 -2.31 9.60 3.05
CA PHE A 242 -0.87 9.32 3.07
C PHE A 242 -0.51 7.98 3.75
N CYS A 243 -1.50 7.28 4.31
CA CYS A 243 -1.32 6.04 5.06
C CYS A 243 -1.35 4.77 4.18
N TRP A 244 -0.72 4.81 3.01
CA TRP A 244 -0.44 3.64 2.17
C TRP A 244 0.96 3.08 2.46
N GLY A 245 1.27 1.86 2.02
CA GLY A 245 2.57 1.24 2.22
C GLY A 245 3.32 0.87 0.94
N TRP A 246 4.65 0.84 1.01
CA TRP A 246 5.50 0.42 -0.10
C TRP A 246 5.37 -1.08 -0.37
N ASN A 247 5.12 -1.44 -1.63
CA ASN A 247 5.03 -2.80 -2.13
C ASN A 247 5.70 -2.90 -3.53
N GLU A 248 5.61 -4.06 -4.16
CA GLU A 248 6.25 -4.33 -5.46
C GLU A 248 5.68 -3.49 -6.63
N ASP A 249 4.46 -2.95 -6.49
CA ASP A 249 3.83 -2.10 -7.51
C ASP A 249 4.34 -0.65 -7.49
N VAL A 250 5.10 -0.26 -6.47
CA VAL A 250 5.63 1.11 -6.35
C VAL A 250 6.86 1.28 -7.25
N PRO A 251 6.88 2.26 -8.17
CA PRO A 251 8.06 2.52 -8.99
C PRO A 251 9.31 2.80 -8.15
N LYS A 252 10.47 2.31 -8.58
CA LYS A 252 11.74 2.46 -7.81
C LYS A 252 12.14 3.92 -7.54
N ASN A 253 11.75 4.83 -8.42
CA ASN A 253 12.01 6.26 -8.32
C ASN A 253 10.84 7.05 -7.74
N TRP A 254 9.88 6.37 -7.10
CA TRP A 254 8.74 7.02 -6.49
C TRP A 254 9.19 7.95 -5.36
N ALA A 255 8.72 9.19 -5.36
CA ALA A 255 9.08 10.20 -4.35
C ALA A 255 7.87 10.92 -3.76
N SER A 256 6.69 10.74 -4.37
CA SER A 256 5.46 11.41 -3.96
C SER A 256 4.94 10.86 -2.63
N PHE A 257 4.25 11.70 -1.87
CA PHE A 257 3.42 11.26 -0.75
C PHE A 257 2.12 10.59 -1.21
N LEU A 258 1.70 10.81 -2.45
CA LEU A 258 0.53 10.16 -3.04
C LEU A 258 0.89 8.75 -3.49
N ALA A 259 -0.07 7.85 -3.36
CA ALA A 259 0.09 6.46 -3.72
C ALA A 259 0.16 6.28 -5.24
N PRO A 260 1.06 5.42 -5.77
CA PRO A 260 1.11 5.07 -7.19
C PRO A 260 -0.08 4.24 -7.65
N TRP A 261 -0.67 3.44 -6.76
CA TRP A 261 -1.72 2.50 -7.10
C TRP A 261 -2.52 2.03 -5.87
N PRO A 262 -3.79 1.60 -6.01
CA PRO A 262 -4.60 1.15 -4.86
C PRO A 262 -4.04 -0.03 -4.08
N THR A 263 -3.25 -0.92 -4.70
CA THR A 263 -2.67 -2.10 -4.03
C THR A 263 -1.83 -1.72 -2.81
N THR A 264 -1.24 -0.52 -2.82
CA THR A 264 -0.50 0.04 -1.67
C THR A 264 -1.37 0.31 -0.44
N PHE A 265 -2.69 0.31 -0.56
CA PHE A 265 -3.64 0.52 0.53
C PHE A 265 -4.20 -0.78 1.14
N GLU A 266 -3.74 -1.97 0.73
CA GLU A 266 -4.30 -3.26 1.20
C GLU A 266 -4.37 -3.36 2.75
N GLY A 267 -3.32 -2.92 3.44
CA GLY A 267 -3.24 -2.90 4.91
C GLY A 267 -3.75 -1.61 5.58
N ALA A 268 -4.31 -0.68 4.81
CA ALA A 268 -4.61 0.67 5.26
C ALA A 268 -5.99 0.81 5.94
N GLY A 269 -6.84 -0.21 5.87
CA GLY A 269 -8.17 -0.23 6.49
C GLY A 269 -8.21 -0.02 8.01
N LYS A 270 -7.05 -0.13 8.68
CA LYS A 270 -6.91 0.09 10.14
C LYS A 270 -6.72 1.56 10.53
N PHE A 271 -6.42 2.44 9.58
CA PHE A 271 -6.13 3.84 9.87
C PHE A 271 -7.42 4.66 9.95
N ARG A 272 -7.50 5.54 10.95
CA ARG A 272 -8.61 6.46 11.19
C ARG A 272 -8.07 7.88 11.32
N VAL A 273 -8.93 8.87 11.10
CA VAL A 273 -8.60 10.27 11.39
C VAL A 273 -8.38 10.41 12.89
N LEU A 274 -7.33 11.14 13.28
CA LEU A 274 -7.11 11.52 14.67
C LEU A 274 -7.66 12.94 14.85
N GLU A 275 -8.72 13.07 15.63
CA GLU A 275 -9.29 14.38 15.96
C GLU A 275 -8.27 15.21 16.77
N SER A 276 -8.12 16.47 16.38
CA SER A 276 -7.20 17.43 16.98
C SER A 276 -7.81 18.82 16.86
N ASP A 277 -7.59 19.68 17.87
CA ASP A 277 -8.08 21.07 17.87
C ASP A 277 -7.47 21.92 16.73
N ASP A 278 -6.34 21.48 16.17
CA ASP A 278 -5.69 22.11 15.03
C ASP A 278 -6.05 21.38 13.73
N ILE A 279 -6.56 22.09 12.72
CA ILE A 279 -6.74 21.52 11.38
C ILE A 279 -5.47 21.78 10.56
N SER A 280 -4.81 20.72 10.09
CA SER A 280 -3.76 20.85 9.08
C SER A 280 -4.39 20.83 7.70
N VAL A 281 -4.47 22.01 7.07
CA VAL A 281 -4.93 22.14 5.69
C VAL A 281 -3.77 21.86 4.74
N PHE A 282 -4.06 21.16 3.64
CA PHE A 282 -3.08 20.88 2.59
C PHE A 282 -3.65 21.09 1.21
N SER A 283 -2.77 21.40 0.25
CA SER A 283 -3.16 21.70 -1.12
C SER A 283 -2.11 21.27 -2.13
N MET A 284 -2.54 21.10 -3.37
CA MET A 284 -1.67 20.84 -4.51
C MET A 284 -1.23 22.17 -5.13
N SER A 285 0.09 22.38 -5.22
CA SER A 285 0.73 23.49 -5.94
C SER A 285 1.43 22.98 -7.20
N ASN A 286 1.94 23.90 -8.04
CA ASN A 286 2.80 23.57 -9.18
C ASN A 286 4.11 22.87 -8.76
N ALA A 287 4.59 23.09 -7.53
CA ALA A 287 5.77 22.45 -6.96
C ALA A 287 5.49 21.07 -6.35
N GLY A 288 4.22 20.78 -6.03
CA GLY A 288 3.80 19.54 -5.38
C GLY A 288 2.83 19.79 -4.22
N LEU A 289 2.71 18.83 -3.32
CA LEU A 289 1.83 18.93 -2.16
C LEU A 289 2.44 19.89 -1.12
N SER A 290 1.70 20.91 -0.74
CA SER A 290 2.05 21.83 0.35
C SER A 290 1.23 21.50 1.58
N ILE A 291 1.89 21.18 2.69
CA ILE A 291 1.25 20.76 3.94
C ILE A 291 2.08 21.19 5.14
N GLN A 292 1.46 21.54 6.25
CA GLN A 292 2.18 21.85 7.49
C GLN A 292 2.05 20.71 8.49
N LEU A 293 3.16 20.01 8.76
CA LEU A 293 3.15 18.85 9.67
C LEU A 293 4.13 19.04 10.82
N PRO A 294 3.84 18.47 12.00
CA PRO A 294 4.81 18.32 13.06
C PRO A 294 5.95 17.42 12.58
N ILE A 295 7.18 17.94 12.65
CA ILE A 295 8.41 17.18 12.42
C ILE A 295 9.07 16.93 13.76
N ASP A 296 9.52 15.70 13.98
CA ASP A 296 10.38 15.38 15.11
C ASP A 296 11.85 15.63 14.75
N PRO A 297 12.51 16.60 15.41
CA PRO A 297 13.94 16.85 15.22
C PRO A 297 14.83 15.90 16.04
N GLU A 298 14.35 15.15 17.04
CA GLU A 298 15.23 14.39 17.95
C GLU A 298 15.89 13.16 17.31
N LEU A 299 15.41 12.72 16.14
CA LEU A 299 16.11 11.74 15.28
C LEU A 299 17.33 12.32 14.53
N GLN A 300 17.70 13.59 14.76
CA GLN A 300 18.87 14.27 14.17
C GLN A 300 20.19 14.18 14.98
N LYS A 301 20.31 13.36 16.03
CA LYS A 301 21.55 13.34 16.83
C LYS A 301 22.70 12.62 16.09
N ASP A 302 23.86 13.30 16.07
CA ASP A 302 25.08 13.15 15.25
C ASP A 302 25.73 11.74 15.10
N PRO A 303 26.47 11.48 13.98
CA PRO A 303 26.73 12.40 12.88
C PRO A 303 25.69 12.32 11.75
N PRO A 304 25.51 13.40 10.97
CA PRO A 304 24.39 13.60 10.07
C PRO A 304 24.76 13.05 8.69
N ALA A 305 24.56 11.76 8.48
CA ALA A 305 24.82 11.17 7.16
C ALA A 305 23.61 11.26 6.21
N ILE A 306 22.39 11.46 6.72
CA ILE A 306 21.17 11.41 5.92
C ILE A 306 20.19 12.49 6.41
N ASN A 307 19.82 13.39 5.50
CA ASN A 307 18.73 14.34 5.65
C ASN A 307 17.37 13.62 5.75
N MET A 308 17.09 12.95 6.87
CA MET A 308 15.90 12.14 7.10
C MET A 308 15.13 12.65 8.32
N TRP A 309 13.80 12.65 8.22
CA TRP A 309 12.91 13.12 9.28
C TRP A 309 11.70 12.21 9.46
N LEU A 310 11.14 12.25 10.66
CA LEU A 310 9.86 11.64 10.97
C LEU A 310 8.77 12.72 10.97
N VAL A 311 7.70 12.46 10.24
CA VAL A 311 6.58 13.39 10.11
C VAL A 311 5.32 12.76 10.68
N LYS A 312 4.68 13.45 11.62
CA LYS A 312 3.43 13.01 12.28
C LYS A 312 2.23 13.40 11.44
N LEU A 313 1.35 12.44 11.17
CA LEU A 313 0.08 12.64 10.48
C LEU A 313 -1.07 12.81 11.50
N GLN A 314 -2.14 13.49 11.10
CA GLN A 314 -3.40 13.53 11.86
C GLN A 314 -4.21 12.24 11.62
N ALA A 315 -3.56 11.12 11.89
CA ALA A 315 -4.10 9.79 11.72
C ALA A 315 -3.70 8.91 12.91
N THR A 316 -4.55 7.95 13.22
CA THR A 316 -4.33 6.94 14.25
C THR A 316 -4.49 5.54 13.68
N SER A 317 -3.73 4.59 14.21
CA SER A 317 -3.94 3.17 13.94
C SER A 317 -4.50 2.49 15.19
N TYR A 318 -5.61 1.78 15.06
CA TYR A 318 -6.15 0.98 16.14
C TYR A 318 -5.54 -0.43 16.12
N GLN A 319 -4.87 -0.83 17.21
CA GLN A 319 -4.46 -2.21 17.44
C GLN A 319 -5.36 -2.86 18.49
N LYS A 320 -6.18 -3.83 18.06
CA LYS A 320 -7.16 -4.55 18.89
C LYS A 320 -6.55 -5.16 20.15
N TYR A 321 -5.27 -5.54 20.10
CA TYR A 321 -4.55 -6.18 21.21
C TYR A 321 -3.97 -5.19 22.25
N GLN A 322 -3.69 -3.94 21.87
CA GLN A 322 -3.02 -2.98 22.76
C GLN A 322 -3.96 -1.95 23.40
N ARG A 323 -5.25 -1.94 23.04
CA ARG A 323 -6.30 -0.99 23.51
C ARG A 323 -5.86 0.49 23.53
N SER A 324 -4.82 0.85 22.77
CA SER A 324 -4.22 2.19 22.76
C SER A 324 -4.20 2.70 21.32
N GLN A 325 -4.58 3.97 21.17
CA GLN A 325 -4.45 4.69 19.91
C GLN A 325 -2.98 5.09 19.72
N ARG A 326 -2.45 4.86 18.52
CA ARG A 326 -1.08 5.24 18.15
C ARG A 326 -1.13 6.27 17.05
N ALA A 327 -0.49 7.42 17.26
CA ALA A 327 -0.32 8.43 16.23
C ALA A 327 0.48 7.84 15.06
N VAL A 328 0.08 8.15 13.83
CA VAL A 328 0.74 7.61 12.64
C VAL A 328 1.83 8.57 12.17
N CYS A 329 3.00 8.02 11.88
CA CYS A 329 4.14 8.78 11.34
C CYS A 329 4.69 8.13 10.07
N ILE A 330 5.23 8.97 9.18
CA ILE A 330 5.91 8.54 7.95
C ILE A 330 7.34 9.11 7.91
N ARG A 331 8.26 8.34 7.31
CA ARG A 331 9.64 8.80 7.10
C ARG A 331 9.77 9.57 5.79
N VAL A 332 10.54 10.65 5.86
CA VAL A 332 10.78 11.54 4.72
C VAL A 332 12.27 11.86 4.62
N VAL A 333 12.73 12.09 3.39
CA VAL A 333 14.10 12.51 3.09
C VAL A 333 14.05 13.81 2.29
N GLY A 334 14.98 14.73 2.49
CA GLY A 334 14.83 16.06 1.90
C GLY A 334 15.94 17.05 2.16
N CYS A 335 15.65 18.34 2.01
CA CYS A 335 16.52 19.41 2.45
C CYS A 335 15.70 20.68 2.73
N ARG A 336 16.26 21.56 3.55
CA ARG A 336 15.68 22.87 3.80
C ARG A 336 16.25 23.88 2.82
N VAL A 337 15.39 24.65 2.16
CA VAL A 337 15.78 25.75 1.28
C VAL A 337 14.93 26.97 1.67
N GLY A 338 15.57 27.91 2.38
CA GLY A 338 14.87 29.01 3.03
C GLY A 338 13.90 28.52 4.11
N ASP A 339 12.66 29.01 4.07
CA ASP A 339 11.60 28.62 5.00
C ASP A 339 10.90 27.31 4.61
N LEU A 340 11.11 26.82 3.39
CA LEU A 340 10.45 25.64 2.87
C LEU A 340 11.29 24.39 3.09
N PHE A 341 10.58 23.31 3.41
CA PHE A 341 11.18 22.00 3.56
C PHE A 341 10.81 21.08 2.40
N TYR A 342 11.77 20.82 1.53
CA TYR A 342 11.60 20.02 0.34
C TYR A 342 11.81 18.56 0.68
N VAL A 343 10.74 17.75 0.63
CA VAL A 343 10.80 16.35 1.06
C VAL A 343 10.21 15.38 0.05
N ALA A 344 10.74 14.16 0.09
CA ALA A 344 10.25 12.98 -0.59
C ALA A 344 9.92 11.89 0.45
N ARG A 345 8.94 11.04 0.14
CA ARG A 345 8.63 9.90 1.01
C ARG A 345 9.77 8.87 0.97
N PHE A 346 10.22 8.42 2.13
CA PHE A 346 11.27 7.39 2.22
C PHE A 346 10.64 5.98 2.15
N PRO A 347 11.25 5.00 1.43
CA PRO A 347 10.69 3.66 1.24
C PRO A 347 10.68 2.77 2.47
N TYR A 348 11.46 3.10 3.50
CA TYR A 348 11.57 2.31 4.72
C TYR A 348 11.16 3.10 5.97
N PRO A 349 10.48 2.52 6.97
CA PRO A 349 9.76 1.26 6.83
C PRO A 349 8.65 1.37 5.76
N PRO A 350 8.29 0.25 5.11
CA PRO A 350 7.34 0.27 4.01
C PRO A 350 5.97 0.77 4.45
N GLN A 351 5.57 0.46 5.68
CA GLN A 351 4.28 0.87 6.23
C GLN A 351 4.41 2.10 7.13
N PRO A 352 3.38 2.97 7.22
CA PRO A 352 3.33 4.02 8.21
C PRO A 352 3.48 3.45 9.63
N MET A 353 4.27 4.12 10.46
CA MET A 353 4.59 3.67 11.82
C MET A 353 3.55 4.19 12.81
N GLY A 354 3.13 3.34 13.74
CA GLY A 354 2.36 3.78 14.91
C GLY A 354 3.30 4.16 16.05
N VAL A 355 3.25 5.40 16.51
CA VAL A 355 4.00 5.91 17.67
C VAL A 355 3.01 6.19 18.80
N SER A 356 3.43 6.03 20.07
CA SER A 356 2.57 6.31 21.22
C SER A 356 1.93 7.70 21.13
N ALA A 357 0.64 7.85 21.43
CA ALA A 357 -0.06 9.14 21.31
C ALA A 357 0.54 10.24 22.23
N ASN A 358 1.20 9.84 23.33
CA ASN A 358 1.93 10.74 24.24
C ASN A 358 3.22 11.32 23.63
N PHE A 359 3.51 11.01 22.36
CA PHE A 359 4.56 11.63 21.56
C PHE A 359 4.17 13.06 21.18
N ASN A 360 4.13 13.91 22.20
CA ASN A 360 3.92 15.36 22.14
C ASN A 360 5.14 16.12 22.72
N GLN A 361 6.30 15.47 22.84
CA GLN A 361 7.55 16.18 23.09
C GLN A 361 7.83 17.13 21.92
N VAL A 362 7.63 18.43 22.16
CA VAL A 362 7.97 19.62 21.36
C VAL A 362 8.18 19.36 19.85
N LEU A 363 7.17 18.80 19.17
CA LEU A 363 7.20 18.69 17.72
C LEU A 363 6.99 20.07 17.10
N ARG A 364 7.98 20.59 16.38
CA ARG A 364 7.83 21.87 15.67
C ARG A 364 7.06 21.63 14.38
N LYS A 365 5.89 22.27 14.25
CA LYS A 365 5.18 22.33 12.97
C LYS A 365 6.05 23.07 11.96
N SER A 366 6.35 22.42 10.85
CA SER A 366 7.14 22.99 9.77
C SER A 366 6.36 22.95 8.46
N PRO A 367 6.41 24.00 7.63
CA PRO A 367 5.81 23.97 6.30
C PRO A 367 6.61 23.01 5.42
N LEU A 368 5.96 21.92 5.01
CA LEU A 368 6.50 20.91 4.11
C LEU A 368 6.02 21.19 2.70
N LEU A 369 6.97 21.24 1.78
CA LEU A 369 6.72 21.16 0.36
C LEU A 369 7.16 19.79 -0.15
N VAL A 370 6.20 18.91 -0.35
CA VAL A 370 6.43 17.57 -0.87
C VAL A 370 6.49 17.64 -2.39
N MET A 371 7.68 17.45 -2.95
CA MET A 371 7.85 17.54 -4.40
C MET A 371 7.43 16.25 -5.09
N ASN A 372 6.37 16.32 -5.88
CA ASN A 372 5.90 15.19 -6.69
C ASN A 372 6.71 14.97 -7.99
N LYS A 373 7.62 15.90 -8.33
CA LYS A 373 8.24 16.00 -9.68
C LYS A 373 9.77 15.95 -9.73
N LEU A 374 10.48 15.77 -8.62
CA LEU A 374 11.94 15.59 -8.67
C LEU A 374 12.31 14.11 -8.63
N SER A 375 13.09 13.69 -9.63
CA SER A 375 13.86 12.46 -9.58
C SER A 375 14.76 12.47 -8.35
N TYR A 376 14.69 11.40 -7.54
CA TYR A 376 15.47 11.15 -6.32
C TYR A 376 16.94 11.60 -6.40
N GLY A 377 17.56 11.55 -7.58
CA GLY A 377 18.93 11.97 -7.85
C GLY A 377 19.25 13.47 -7.73
N ARG A 378 18.28 14.41 -7.69
CA ARG A 378 18.57 15.85 -7.51
C ARG A 378 18.60 16.31 -6.04
N LEU A 379 17.99 15.55 -5.12
CA LEU A 379 18.05 15.83 -3.68
C LEU A 379 19.37 15.34 -3.07
N HIS A 380 20.03 14.37 -3.70
CA HIS A 380 21.46 14.12 -3.53
C HIS A 380 22.23 15.19 -4.31
N GLY A 381 22.43 16.35 -3.70
CA GLY A 381 23.48 17.26 -4.14
C GLY A 381 24.78 16.47 -4.29
N ASN A 382 25.53 16.79 -5.34
CA ASN A 382 26.86 16.28 -5.65
C ASN A 382 27.91 16.72 -4.59
N GLN A 383 27.58 16.70 -3.31
CA GLN A 383 28.56 16.70 -2.24
C GLN A 383 28.96 15.23 -2.05
N GLY A 384 30.16 14.91 -2.51
CA GLY A 384 30.72 13.59 -2.36
C GLY A 384 30.59 13.13 -0.91
N MET A 385 29.78 12.09 -0.68
CA MET A 385 30.08 11.18 0.41
C MET A 385 31.52 10.75 0.17
N ASN A 386 32.42 11.06 1.10
CA ASN A 386 33.80 10.59 1.07
C ASN A 386 33.77 9.09 0.76
N LYS A 387 34.13 8.74 -0.48
CA LYS A 387 34.38 7.36 -0.88
C LYS A 387 35.64 6.98 -0.11
N GLY A 388 35.47 6.40 1.07
CA GLY A 388 36.54 5.70 1.76
C GLY A 388 36.99 4.57 0.84
N PHE A 389 38.27 4.60 0.51
CA PHE A 389 38.86 3.90 -0.60
C PHE A 389 39.94 2.98 0.00
N TYR A 390 39.57 1.72 0.31
CA TYR A 390 40.44 0.81 1.08
C TYR A 390 41.43 0.07 0.16
N HIS A 391 42.66 -0.14 0.63
CA HIS A 391 43.73 -0.74 -0.17
C HIS A 391 44.15 -2.14 0.31
N GLY A 392 43.75 -2.56 1.52
CA GLY A 392 43.89 -3.93 2.00
C GLY A 392 42.56 -4.69 1.99
N GLY A 393 42.51 -5.87 1.35
CA GLY A 393 41.34 -6.78 1.32
C GLY A 393 40.94 -7.39 2.67
N LEU A 394 41.18 -6.69 3.78
CA LEU A 394 40.90 -7.11 5.15
C LEU A 394 40.02 -6.06 5.83
N LEU A 395 38.85 -6.47 6.29
CA LEU A 395 37.92 -5.63 7.04
C LEU A 395 37.76 -6.19 8.44
N ARG A 396 38.14 -5.40 9.43
CA ARG A 396 38.00 -5.76 10.83
C ARG A 396 36.77 -5.10 11.43
N PHE A 397 35.91 -5.90 12.07
CA PHE A 397 34.67 -5.45 12.69
C PHE A 397 34.76 -5.69 14.19
N VAL A 398 34.69 -4.61 14.97
CA VAL A 398 34.67 -4.68 16.44
C VAL A 398 33.31 -4.24 16.93
N ILE A 399 32.66 -5.05 17.79
CA ILE A 399 31.42 -4.70 18.48
C ILE A 399 31.78 -3.98 19.79
N VAL A 400 31.43 -2.69 19.93
CA VAL A 400 31.86 -1.84 21.06
C VAL A 400 30.65 -1.38 21.90
N GLY A 401 30.61 -1.61 23.22
CA GLY A 401 29.48 -1.16 24.04
C GLY A 401 29.48 -1.60 25.50
N THR A 402 28.90 -0.82 26.41
CA THR A 402 28.77 -1.15 27.86
C THR A 402 27.82 -2.32 28.15
N TRP A 403 27.11 -2.84 27.14
CA TRP A 403 26.24 -4.02 27.20
C TRP A 403 26.87 -5.26 26.55
N ALA A 404 28.10 -5.16 26.02
CA ALA A 404 28.81 -6.29 25.41
C ALA A 404 29.31 -7.31 26.45
N VAL A 405 29.28 -6.95 27.74
CA VAL A 405 29.64 -7.81 28.87
C VAL A 405 28.42 -8.68 29.24
N GLY A 406 28.17 -9.75 28.48
CA GLY A 406 27.08 -10.70 28.72
C GLY A 406 26.44 -11.32 27.46
N LEU A 407 27.21 -11.51 26.39
CA LEU A 407 26.74 -12.06 25.12
C LEU A 407 27.53 -13.35 24.81
N ALA A 408 26.87 -14.51 24.87
CA ALA A 408 27.55 -15.81 24.95
C ALA A 408 27.93 -16.47 23.62
N GLU A 409 27.21 -16.23 22.52
CA GLU A 409 27.41 -16.98 21.27
C GLU A 409 27.13 -16.14 20.03
N TRP A 410 28.08 -16.14 19.09
CA TRP A 410 27.99 -15.48 17.80
C TRP A 410 28.21 -16.46 16.65
N TYR A 411 27.47 -16.25 15.56
CA TYR A 411 27.57 -17.01 14.32
C TYR A 411 27.79 -16.06 13.15
N CYS A 412 28.70 -16.42 12.25
CA CYS A 412 29.02 -15.65 11.07
C CYS A 412 28.84 -16.54 9.83
N ALA A 413 28.05 -16.09 8.85
CA ALA A 413 27.98 -16.72 7.53
C ALA A 413 28.39 -15.71 6.46
N THR A 414 29.05 -16.18 5.42
CA THR A 414 29.63 -15.31 4.38
C THR A 414 29.32 -15.82 2.98
N SER A 415 29.17 -14.89 2.05
CA SER A 415 29.11 -15.20 0.62
C SER A 415 30.50 -15.59 0.10
N TYR A 416 30.59 -16.25 -1.06
CA TYR A 416 31.85 -16.60 -1.72
C TYR A 416 32.87 -15.45 -1.93
N GLY A 417 32.43 -14.19 -1.87
CA GLY A 417 33.30 -13.00 -1.99
C GLY A 417 34.04 -12.60 -0.71
N CYS A 418 33.79 -13.25 0.43
CA CYS A 418 34.49 -13.00 1.68
C CYS A 418 34.56 -14.25 2.57
N SER A 419 35.53 -14.31 3.47
CA SER A 419 35.57 -15.24 4.60
C SER A 419 35.50 -14.46 5.91
N CYS A 420 35.03 -15.10 6.98
CA CYS A 420 34.89 -14.50 8.30
C CYS A 420 35.61 -15.37 9.34
N GLU A 421 36.52 -14.80 10.10
CA GLU A 421 37.16 -15.42 11.26
C GLU A 421 36.75 -14.65 12.52
N PRO A 422 35.96 -15.24 13.43
CA PRO A 422 35.70 -14.65 14.73
C PRO A 422 36.97 -14.72 15.61
N ASP A 423 37.28 -13.65 16.33
CA ASP A 423 38.37 -13.62 17.30
C ASP A 423 38.06 -14.50 18.53
N GLN A 424 39.10 -14.91 19.26
CA GLN A 424 39.01 -15.75 20.47
C GLN A 424 38.15 -15.12 21.59
N THR A 425 37.90 -13.81 21.51
CA THR A 425 37.06 -13.05 22.46
C THR A 425 35.57 -13.01 22.08
N GLY A 426 35.19 -13.40 20.85
CA GLY A 426 33.80 -13.43 20.38
C GLY A 426 33.17 -12.07 20.07
N HIS A 427 33.90 -10.96 20.24
CA HIS A 427 33.38 -9.59 20.03
C HIS A 427 34.02 -8.85 18.84
N GLU A 428 34.95 -9.52 18.14
CA GLU A 428 35.63 -9.01 16.96
C GLU A 428 35.52 -10.05 15.83
N PHE A 429 35.15 -9.59 14.63
CA PHE A 429 35.02 -10.41 13.42
C PHE A 429 35.96 -9.85 12.36
N GLU A 430 36.87 -10.68 11.87
CA GLU A 430 37.75 -10.32 10.78
C GLU A 430 37.20 -10.90 9.47
N PHE A 431 36.89 -10.03 8.52
CA PHE A 431 36.44 -10.41 7.19
C PHE A 431 37.57 -10.24 6.18
N ARG A 432 37.98 -11.34 5.55
CA ARG A 432 38.92 -11.29 4.44
C ARG A 432 38.13 -11.31 3.15
N LEU A 433 38.23 -10.24 2.36
CA LEU A 433 37.61 -10.15 1.05
C LEU A 433 38.48 -10.90 0.04
N HIS A 434 37.83 -11.67 -0.84
CA HIS A 434 38.54 -12.43 -1.87
C HIS A 434 38.34 -11.80 -3.25
N ASP A 435 39.43 -11.72 -4.02
CA ASP A 435 39.50 -11.09 -5.36
C ASP A 435 38.56 -11.69 -6.43
N LYS A 436 37.84 -12.77 -6.11
CA LYS A 436 37.00 -13.51 -7.07
C LYS A 436 35.53 -13.08 -7.08
N GLY A 437 35.09 -12.23 -6.16
CA GLY A 437 33.70 -11.76 -6.08
C GLY A 437 33.55 -10.31 -6.56
N LYS A 438 32.66 -10.03 -7.53
CA LYS A 438 32.21 -8.65 -7.80
C LYS A 438 31.45 -8.04 -6.60
N TRP A 439 30.98 -8.89 -5.68
CA TRP A 439 30.22 -8.55 -4.49
C TRP A 439 30.59 -9.46 -3.33
N TRP A 440 30.47 -8.96 -2.09
CA TRP A 440 30.63 -9.72 -0.86
C TRP A 440 29.48 -9.42 0.10
N ALA A 441 29.21 -10.36 1.00
CA ALA A 441 28.17 -10.24 2.00
C ALA A 441 28.45 -11.13 3.20
N ALA A 442 28.04 -10.65 4.36
CA ALA A 442 28.19 -11.34 5.62
C ALA A 442 26.96 -11.15 6.49
N VAL A 443 26.57 -12.19 7.20
CA VAL A 443 25.54 -12.15 8.23
C VAL A 443 26.20 -12.50 9.55
N ILE A 444 26.07 -11.60 10.52
CA ILE A 444 26.51 -11.82 11.91
C ILE A 444 25.25 -11.98 12.75
N MET A 445 25.11 -13.11 13.44
CA MET A 445 24.03 -13.33 14.39
C MET A 445 24.57 -13.51 15.81
N GLY A 446 23.93 -12.86 16.78
CA GLY A 446 24.29 -12.96 18.20
C GLY A 446 23.11 -13.39 19.07
N LYS A 447 23.37 -14.19 20.10
CA LYS A 447 22.41 -14.56 21.15
C LYS A 447 22.65 -13.75 22.41
N ILE A 448 21.59 -13.17 22.97
CA ILE A 448 21.65 -12.38 24.20
C ILE A 448 21.44 -13.32 25.41
N GLU A 449 22.38 -13.38 26.36
CA GLU A 449 22.26 -14.28 27.53
C GLU A 449 21.04 -13.94 28.39
N THR A 450 20.78 -12.65 28.59
CA THR A 450 19.67 -12.18 29.42
C THR A 450 18.31 -12.41 28.77
N HIS A 451 18.24 -12.54 27.45
CA HIS A 451 17.02 -12.77 26.66
C HIS A 451 17.22 -13.89 25.62
N PRO A 452 17.20 -15.17 26.05
CA PRO A 452 17.61 -16.30 25.21
C PRO A 452 16.69 -16.59 23.99
N GLN A 453 15.49 -15.99 23.97
CA GLN A 453 14.57 -16.03 22.82
C GLN A 453 14.94 -15.01 21.73
N THR A 454 15.73 -14.00 22.07
CA THR A 454 16.05 -12.87 21.20
C THR A 454 17.37 -13.10 20.48
N ARG A 455 17.35 -12.93 19.16
CA ARG A 455 18.53 -13.01 18.29
C ARG A 455 18.73 -11.68 17.58
N ILE A 456 19.96 -11.18 17.58
CA ILE A 456 20.37 -10.02 16.79
C ILE A 456 20.88 -10.53 15.45
N CYS A 457 20.43 -9.93 14.34
CA CYS A 457 20.95 -10.24 13.01
C CYS A 457 21.48 -8.96 12.35
N ILE A 458 22.77 -8.94 12.03
CA ILE A 458 23.44 -7.83 11.37
C ILE A 458 23.83 -8.29 9.97
N LEU A 459 23.40 -7.56 8.93
CA LEU A 459 23.64 -7.93 7.54
C LEU A 459 24.51 -6.90 6.83
N LEU A 460 25.68 -7.35 6.40
CA LEU A 460 26.75 -6.57 5.80
C LEU A 460 26.89 -6.96 4.34
N GLY A 461 27.20 -6.02 3.44
CA GLY A 461 27.51 -6.37 2.06
C GLY A 461 27.90 -5.20 1.19
N GLY A 462 28.72 -5.46 0.18
CA GLY A 462 29.28 -4.42 -0.69
C GLY A 462 29.75 -4.93 -2.05
N LYS A 463 30.07 -4.00 -2.95
CA LYS A 463 30.63 -4.27 -4.28
C LYS A 463 32.14 -4.07 -4.26
N LEU A 464 32.89 -5.03 -4.79
CA LEU A 464 34.31 -4.85 -5.09
C LEU A 464 34.42 -4.18 -6.47
N THR A 465 34.82 -2.91 -6.49
CA THR A 465 35.14 -2.17 -7.72
C THR A 465 36.64 -1.96 -7.80
N TYR A 466 37.31 -2.71 -8.69
CA TYR A 466 38.73 -2.45 -8.98
C TYR A 466 38.84 -1.26 -9.93
N GLY A 467 39.24 -0.13 -9.37
CA GLY A 467 39.80 1.03 -10.05
C GLY A 467 40.95 1.56 -9.21
N SER A 468 41.73 2.50 -9.73
CA SER A 468 42.92 3.13 -9.11
C SER A 468 42.68 3.86 -7.79
N GLN A 469 41.54 3.63 -7.14
CA GLN A 469 41.13 4.23 -5.89
C GLN A 469 40.69 3.21 -4.81
N GLY A 470 40.65 1.89 -5.01
CA GLY A 470 40.44 0.94 -3.89
C GLY A 470 38.99 0.46 -3.64
N ILE A 471 38.78 -0.27 -2.53
CA ILE A 471 37.57 -1.03 -2.19
C ILE A 471 36.51 -0.11 -1.56
N SER A 472 35.22 -0.33 -1.87
CA SER A 472 34.07 0.37 -1.27
C SER A 472 33.32 -0.56 -0.31
N VAL A 473 33.17 -0.17 0.96
CA VAL A 473 32.40 -0.89 1.99
C VAL A 473 31.08 -0.18 2.27
N ARG A 474 29.97 -0.92 2.36
CA ARG A 474 28.66 -0.39 2.77
C ARG A 474 28.00 -1.30 3.80
N LEU A 475 27.42 -0.70 4.84
CA LEU A 475 26.55 -1.40 5.78
C LEU A 475 25.14 -1.36 5.18
N MET A 476 24.49 -2.48 4.88
CA MET A 476 23.21 -2.42 4.15
C MET A 476 22.00 -2.34 5.11
N THR A 477 22.00 -3.10 6.21
CA THR A 477 20.91 -3.10 7.20
C THR A 477 21.30 -3.83 8.49
N ALA A 478 20.62 -3.53 9.61
CA ALA A 478 20.64 -4.33 10.84
C ALA A 478 19.18 -4.53 11.29
N GLN A 479 18.83 -5.73 11.76
CA GLN A 479 17.45 -6.10 12.12
C GLN A 479 17.35 -6.80 13.50
N TRP A 480 16.38 -6.39 14.32
CA TRP A 480 15.93 -7.11 15.53
C TRP A 480 14.87 -8.19 15.21
N ASP A 481 14.97 -9.35 15.87
CA ASP A 481 13.92 -10.39 15.97
C ASP A 481 13.62 -11.09 14.64
N CYS A 482 14.69 -11.54 13.99
CA CYS A 482 14.58 -12.40 12.83
C CYS A 482 13.85 -13.71 13.25
N PRO A 483 12.72 -14.08 12.60
CA PRO A 483 11.87 -15.17 13.07
C PRO A 483 12.62 -16.50 13.10
N ARG A 484 12.76 -17.07 14.30
CA ARG A 484 13.19 -18.46 14.63
C ARG A 484 14.10 -19.14 13.58
N LEU A 485 15.24 -18.52 13.27
CA LEU A 485 16.33 -19.19 12.57
C LEU A 485 17.14 -20.02 13.57
N SER A 486 16.80 -21.29 13.75
CA SER A 486 17.56 -22.28 14.52
C SER A 486 18.76 -22.83 13.72
N GLN A 487 19.98 -22.65 14.24
CA GLN A 487 21.27 -23.20 13.77
C GLN A 487 21.72 -22.88 12.32
N GLY A 488 23.01 -23.14 12.05
CA GLY A 488 23.80 -22.64 10.90
C GLY A 488 23.13 -22.75 9.53
N ASP A 489 22.42 -23.85 9.25
CA ASP A 489 21.76 -24.10 7.95
C ASP A 489 20.73 -23.03 7.57
N LYS A 490 20.11 -22.36 8.55
CA LYS A 490 19.14 -21.29 8.31
C LYS A 490 19.78 -19.93 8.03
N VAL A 491 21.04 -19.73 8.43
CA VAL A 491 21.81 -18.51 8.13
C VAL A 491 22.19 -18.48 6.65
N ASP A 492 22.59 -19.64 6.12
CA ASP A 492 22.88 -19.82 4.71
C ASP A 492 21.62 -19.62 3.84
N ILE A 493 20.44 -20.04 4.31
CA ILE A 493 19.15 -19.78 3.62
C ILE A 493 18.85 -18.27 3.56
N ALA A 494 19.01 -17.54 4.67
CA ALA A 494 18.81 -16.09 4.70
C ALA A 494 19.81 -15.37 3.76
N LEU A 495 21.07 -15.80 3.77
CA LEU A 495 22.10 -15.31 2.86
C LEU A 495 21.78 -15.64 1.39
N GLN A 496 21.24 -16.84 1.09
CA GLN A 496 20.86 -17.24 -0.27
C GLN A 496 19.64 -16.48 -0.80
N GLN A 497 18.59 -16.31 0.01
CA GLN A 497 17.42 -15.49 -0.34
C GLN A 497 17.84 -14.05 -0.65
N TRP A 498 18.78 -13.51 0.12
CA TRP A 498 19.33 -12.18 -0.11
C TRP A 498 20.23 -12.10 -1.35
N MET A 499 21.08 -13.11 -1.59
CA MET A 499 21.89 -13.18 -2.83
C MET A 499 21.02 -13.23 -4.09
N GLN A 500 19.83 -13.83 -4.04
CA GLN A 500 18.87 -13.80 -5.14
C GLN A 500 18.33 -12.39 -5.41
N GLN A 501 18.05 -11.60 -4.37
CA GLN A 501 17.58 -10.22 -4.51
C GLN A 501 18.65 -9.29 -5.11
N ILE A 502 19.93 -9.55 -4.86
CA ILE A 502 21.04 -8.74 -5.39
C ILE A 502 21.44 -9.09 -6.82
N LYS A 503 21.40 -10.37 -7.21
CA LYS A 503 21.70 -10.80 -8.59
C LYS A 503 20.80 -10.14 -9.63
N MET A 504 19.64 -9.61 -9.24
CA MET A 504 18.72 -8.88 -10.12
C MET A 504 19.10 -7.39 -10.33
N SER A 505 20.25 -6.93 -9.84
CA SER A 505 20.60 -5.51 -9.91
C SER A 505 22.08 -5.22 -10.12
N ASP A 506 22.42 -4.62 -11.26
CA ASP A 506 23.79 -4.15 -11.52
C ASP A 506 24.15 -2.84 -10.78
N HIS A 507 23.14 -2.15 -10.22
CA HIS A 507 23.28 -0.79 -9.68
C HIS A 507 22.40 -0.49 -8.45
N ILE A 508 22.20 -1.44 -7.53
CA ILE A 508 21.55 -1.09 -6.26
C ILE A 508 22.51 -0.34 -5.33
N ILE A 509 22.23 0.94 -5.13
CA ILE A 509 22.64 1.73 -3.97
C ILE A 509 21.46 1.63 -2.98
N LEU A 510 21.48 0.67 -2.05
CA LEU A 510 20.58 0.68 -0.90
C LEU A 510 21.26 1.51 0.20
N PRO A 511 20.65 2.61 0.68
CA PRO A 511 21.14 3.28 1.87
C PRO A 511 20.94 2.38 3.08
N VAL A 512 21.97 2.35 3.90
CA VAL A 512 22.01 1.76 5.23
C VAL A 512 20.75 2.17 6.02
N ALA A 513 19.91 1.22 6.40
CA ALA A 513 18.85 1.49 7.36
C ALA A 513 19.42 1.39 8.79
N PHE A 514 19.46 2.52 9.50
CA PHE A 514 19.72 2.57 10.92
C PHE A 514 18.48 2.07 11.68
N GLU A 515 18.54 0.87 12.26
CA GLU A 515 17.70 0.52 13.40
C GLU A 515 18.33 1.09 14.67
N SER A 516 17.66 2.07 15.27
CA SER A 516 18.05 2.64 16.57
C SER A 516 17.68 1.65 17.67
N THR A 517 18.58 0.78 18.13
CA THR A 517 18.31 0.02 19.36
C THR A 517 19.47 -0.68 20.08
N LEU A 518 20.73 -0.60 19.64
CA LEU A 518 21.83 -1.35 20.27
C LEU A 518 23.06 -0.48 20.49
N GLY A 519 23.51 -0.32 21.74
CA GLY A 519 24.81 0.26 22.10
C GLY A 519 26.02 -0.48 21.53
N ILE A 520 26.06 -0.74 20.22
CA ILE A 520 27.08 -1.45 19.45
C ILE A 520 27.72 -0.40 18.54
N GLY A 521 28.89 0.06 18.94
CA GLY A 521 29.94 0.66 18.13
C GLY A 521 30.43 -0.34 17.10
N VAL A 522 30.51 0.03 15.83
CA VAL A 522 31.27 -0.72 14.82
C VAL A 522 32.48 0.11 14.45
N SER A 523 33.69 -0.45 14.60
CA SER A 523 34.96 0.16 14.19
C SER A 523 35.56 -0.65 13.04
N LEU A 524 35.81 0.00 11.90
CA LEU A 524 36.55 -0.56 10.76
C LEU A 524 38.02 -0.15 10.85
N ARG A 525 38.96 -1.11 10.74
CA ARG A 525 40.42 -0.84 10.71
C ARG A 525 41.07 -1.48 9.49
N GLU A 526 42.00 -0.74 8.87
CA GLU A 526 42.93 -1.25 7.87
C GLU A 526 44.22 -1.74 8.55
N SER A 527 44.78 -2.86 8.11
CA SER A 527 46.08 -3.33 8.62
C SER A 527 47.21 -2.71 7.79
N GLY A 528 48.06 -1.91 8.44
CA GLY A 528 49.36 -1.50 7.87
C GLY A 528 49.58 0.01 7.64
N GLY A 529 48.64 0.89 7.95
CA GLY A 529 48.82 2.35 7.90
C GLY A 529 48.81 3.01 9.29
N ASN A 530 49.64 4.03 9.50
CA ASN A 530 49.64 4.82 10.75
C ASN A 530 48.39 5.71 10.92
N ASP A 531 47.55 5.84 9.88
CA ASP A 531 46.33 6.62 9.93
C ASP A 531 45.14 5.79 10.44
N ARG A 532 44.73 6.11 11.67
CA ARG A 532 43.57 5.51 12.34
C ARG A 532 42.28 6.18 11.86
N HIS A 533 41.63 5.64 10.83
CA HIS A 533 40.26 6.02 10.50
C HIS A 533 39.26 5.16 11.28
N THR A 534 38.98 5.56 12.52
CA THR A 534 37.92 4.95 13.33
C THR A 534 36.58 5.57 12.96
N TYR A 535 35.74 4.85 12.22
CA TYR A 535 34.33 5.19 12.11
C TYR A 535 33.62 4.55 13.29
N ASN A 536 32.87 5.31 14.09
CA ASN A 536 32.08 4.80 15.20
C ASN A 536 30.62 4.72 14.75
N LEU A 537 30.10 3.52 14.54
CA LEU A 537 28.67 3.32 14.36
C LEU A 537 28.00 3.20 15.73
N CYS A 538 27.47 4.25 16.34
CA CYS A 538 26.73 4.12 17.61
C CYS A 538 25.24 3.85 17.32
N LEU A 539 24.69 2.75 17.81
CA LEU A 539 23.23 2.62 17.96
C LEU A 539 22.90 2.85 19.44
N TYR A 540 21.79 3.51 19.76
CA TYR A 540 21.47 3.91 21.14
C TYR A 540 20.21 3.21 21.64
N LYS A 541 20.18 2.94 22.95
CA LYS A 541 19.03 2.43 23.69
C LYS A 541 18.15 3.59 24.13
N ASP A 542 16.85 3.53 23.83
CA ASP A 542 15.87 4.42 24.44
C ASP A 542 15.64 4.02 25.91
N GLN A 543 15.53 4.99 26.82
CA GLN A 543 15.44 4.79 28.27
C GLN A 543 14.06 4.32 28.76
N PHE A 544 13.19 3.85 27.87
CA PHE A 544 11.85 3.40 28.25
C PHE A 544 11.68 1.93 27.90
N GLY A 545 12.15 1.07 28.82
CA GLY A 545 12.02 -0.38 28.70
C GLY A 545 10.56 -0.79 28.49
N SER A 546 10.22 -1.22 27.28
CA SER A 546 9.28 -2.31 27.02
C SER A 546 9.28 -2.64 25.53
N SER A 547 9.33 -3.95 25.26
CA SER A 547 9.32 -4.63 23.95
C SER A 547 8.14 -4.22 23.06
N VAL A 548 8.38 -3.87 21.79
CA VAL A 548 8.15 -4.67 20.55
C VAL A 548 8.74 -3.89 19.38
#